data_AF-A0A8C0EAL2-F1
#
_entry.id   AF-A0A8C0EAL2-F1
#
_cell.length_a   1.000
_cell.length_b   1.000
_cell.length_c   1.000
_cell.angle_alpha   90.00
_cell.angle_beta   90.00
_cell.angle_gamma   90.00
#
_symmetry.space_group_name_H-M   'P 1'
#
loop_
_entity.id
_entity.type
_entity.pdbx_description
1 polymer ?
#
loop_
_entity_poly.entity_id
_entity_poly.type
_entity_poly.pdbx_seq_one_letter_code
_entity_poly.pdbx_strand_id
1 'polypeptide(L)' 'MLFFLAAMVNFAQAVRDHWVHILVPLGFVIGCYLDRRNDEKLTAFRNKSLLYRRELKPGEETTWK' A
#
# COMPACT_ATOMS: atom_id res chain seq x y z
N MET A 1 14.49 -21.19 -31.22
CA MET A 1 14.09 -22.10 -30.11
C MET A 1 15.09 -22.08 -28.94
N LEU A 2 16.38 -22.33 -29.16
CA LEU A 2 17.43 -22.31 -28.12
C LEU A 2 17.58 -20.97 -27.37
N PHE A 3 17.44 -19.84 -28.07
CA PHE A 3 17.52 -18.50 -27.48
C PHE A 3 16.40 -18.23 -26.44
N PHE A 4 15.18 -18.69 -26.73
CA PHE A 4 14.04 -18.58 -25.81
C PHE A 4 14.22 -19.46 -24.56
N LEU A 5 14.76 -20.67 -24.73
CA LEU A 5 15.09 -21.56 -23.62
C LEU A 5 16.17 -20.97 -22.70
N ALA A 6 17.22 -20.37 -23.27
CA ALA A 6 18.27 -19.71 -22.50
C ALA A 6 17.73 -18.50 -21.71
N ALA A 7 16.86 -17.69 -22.32
CA ALA A 7 16.21 -16.56 -21.63
C ALA A 7 15.32 -17.04 -20.47
N MET A 8 14.53 -18.10 -20.66
CA MET A 8 13.65 -18.65 -19.63
C MET A 8 14.42 -19.21 -18.43
N VAL A 9 15.52 -19.94 -18.68
CA VAL A 9 16.37 -20.50 -17.62
C VAL A 9 17.05 -19.38 -16.82
N ASN A 10 17.54 -18.34 -17.50
CA ASN A 10 18.21 -17.21 -16.85
C ASN A 10 17.24 -16.37 -16.00
N PHE A 11 16.02 -16.15 -16.47
CA PHE A 11 14.96 -15.51 -15.70
C PHE A 11 14.57 -16.32 -14.46
N ALA A 12 14.41 -17.64 -14.61
CA ALA A 12 14.09 -18.53 -13.49
C ALA A 12 15.19 -18.58 -12.41
N GLN A 13 16.46 -18.41 -12.80
CA GLN A 13 17.56 -18.27 -11.85
C GLN A 13 17.54 -16.90 -11.16
N ALA A 14 17.37 -15.81 -11.91
CA ALA A 14 17.29 -14.47 -11.33
C ALA A 14 16.15 -14.33 -10.29
N VAL A 15 14.99 -14.92 -10.59
CA VAL A 15 13.87 -14.97 -9.63
C VAL A 15 14.24 -15.78 -8.39
N ARG A 16 14.87 -16.96 -8.54
CA ARG A 16 15.31 -17.78 -7.39
C ARG A 16 16.35 -17.10 -6.51
N ASP A 17 17.21 -16.27 -7.09
CA ASP A 17 18.28 -15.63 -6.32
C ASP A 17 17.79 -14.32 -5.66
N HIS A 18 16.90 -13.58 -6.33
CA HIS A 18 16.49 -12.23 -5.88
C HIS A 18 15.08 -12.15 -5.26
N TRP A 19 14.30 -13.23 -5.21
CA TRP A 19 12.94 -13.19 -4.65
C TRP A 19 12.87 -12.65 -3.21
N VAL A 20 13.89 -12.91 -2.39
CA VAL A 20 13.93 -12.46 -0.99
C VAL A 20 13.94 -10.93 -0.87
N HIS A 21 14.56 -10.24 -1.83
CA HIS A 21 14.61 -8.78 -1.83
C HIS A 21 13.26 -8.13 -2.13
N ILE A 22 12.32 -8.87 -2.73
CA ILE A 22 10.96 -8.40 -3.04
C ILE A 22 10.05 -8.53 -1.81
N LEU A 23 10.32 -9.46 -0.90
CA LEU A 23 9.46 -9.72 0.26
C LEU A 23 9.32 -8.52 1.19
N VAL A 24 10.41 -7.80 1.46
CA VAL A 24 10.40 -6.67 2.39
C VAL A 24 9.62 -5.47 1.82
N PRO A 25 9.87 -4.99 0.58
CA PRO A 25 9.05 -3.96 -0.04
C PRO A 25 7.57 -4.36 -0.14
N LEU A 26 7.28 -5.61 -0.51
CA LEU A 26 5.90 -6.08 -0.62
C LEU A 26 5.19 -6.10 0.75
N GLY A 27 5.88 -6.58 1.79
CA GLY A 27 5.37 -6.55 3.16
C GLY A 27 5.10 -5.13 3.65
N PHE A 28 5.96 -4.17 3.30
CA PHE A 28 5.74 -2.76 3.61
C PHE A 28 4.49 -2.21 2.92
N VAL A 29 4.30 -2.47 1.62
CA VAL A 29 3.09 -2.03 0.90
C VAL A 29 1.82 -2.63 1.51
N ILE A 30 1.86 -3.93 1.86
CA ILE A 30 0.73 -4.60 2.51
C ILE A 30 0.45 -3.98 3.88
N GLY A 31 1.49 -3.71 4.68
CA GLY A 31 1.38 -3.03 5.97
C GLY A 31 0.70 -1.67 5.83
N CYS A 32 1.21 -0.80 4.94
CA CYS A 32 0.60 0.51 4.68
C CYS A 32 -0.86 0.39 4.21
N TYR A 33 -1.19 -0.63 3.42
CA TYR A 33 -2.57 -0.85 2.99
C TYR A 33 -3.49 -1.23 4.16
N LEU A 34 -3.03 -2.11 5.05
CA LEU A 34 -3.78 -2.52 6.24
C LEU A 34 -3.98 -1.37 7.22
N ASP A 35 -2.94 -0.55 7.45
CA ASP A 35 -3.02 0.62 8.32
C ASP A 35 -4.06 1.63 7.78
N ARG A 36 -4.01 1.94 6.48
CA ARG A 36 -5.02 2.81 5.84
C ARG A 36 -6.43 2.27 6.00
N ARG A 37 -6.62 0.97 5.81
CA ARG A 37 -7.93 0.34 6.00
C ARG A 37 -8.40 0.39 7.46
N ASN A 38 -7.47 0.37 8.40
CA ASN A 38 -7.79 0.49 9.83
C ASN A 38 -8.18 1.93 10.19
N ASP A 39 -7.46 2.92 9.67
CA ASP A 39 -7.78 4.33 9.85
C ASP A 39 -9.17 4.69 9.30
N GLU A 40 -9.55 4.13 8.15
CA GLU A 40 -10.91 4.26 7.59
C GLU A 40 -12.00 3.72 8.53
N LYS A 41 -11.70 2.72 9.36
CA LYS A 41 -12.66 2.22 10.38
C LYS A 41 -12.71 3.13 11.60
N LEU A 42 -11.63 3.85 11.89
CA LEU A 42 -11.50 4.74 13.05
C LEU A 42 -11.97 6.18 12.77
N THR A 43 -12.86 6.37 11.78
CA THR A 43 -13.36 7.70 11.41
C THR A 43 -14.52 8.20 12.29
N ALA A 44 -14.92 7.47 13.32
CA ALA A 44 -16.11 7.79 14.14
C ALA A 44 -16.07 9.21 14.76
N PHE A 45 -14.88 9.66 15.17
CA PHE A 45 -14.63 10.98 15.77
C PHE A 45 -14.03 12.00 14.79
N ARG A 46 -14.02 11.68 13.48
CA ARG A 46 -13.54 12.60 12.46
C ARG A 46 -14.40 13.88 12.43
N ASN A 47 -13.74 15.04 12.52
CA ASN A 47 -14.37 16.37 12.59
C ASN A 47 -15.35 16.60 13.76
N LYS A 48 -15.26 15.80 14.84
CA LYS A 48 -16.11 15.93 16.03
C LYS A 48 -15.34 16.31 17.29
N SER A 49 -14.02 16.33 17.25
CA SER A 49 -13.19 16.71 18.39
C SER A 49 -13.29 18.21 18.68
N LEU A 50 -13.29 18.58 19.97
CA LEU A 50 -13.41 19.99 20.40
C LEU A 50 -12.31 20.89 19.83
N LEU A 51 -11.12 20.34 19.57
CA LEU A 51 -9.97 21.08 19.04
C LEU A 51 -10.00 21.27 17.52
N TYR A 52 -10.51 20.29 16.76
CA TYR A 52 -10.37 20.27 15.30
C TYR A 52 -11.70 20.32 14.55
N ARG A 53 -12.83 20.46 15.26
CA ARG A 53 -14.14 20.63 14.63
C ARG A 53 -14.17 21.93 13.85
N ARG A 54 -14.45 21.83 12.55
CA ARG A 54 -14.65 22.96 11.65
C ARG A 54 -15.75 22.70 10.64
N GLU A 55 -16.30 23.77 10.08
CA GLU A 55 -17.13 23.68 8.88
C GLU A 55 -16.28 23.19 7.69
N LEU A 56 -16.84 22.28 6.91
CA LEU A 56 -16.19 21.71 5.73
C LEU A 56 -16.21 22.73 4.59
N LYS A 57 -15.12 22.80 3.82
CA LYS A 57 -15.11 23.65 2.62
C LYS A 57 -16.06 23.05 1.56
N PRO A 58 -16.68 23.88 0.70
CA PRO A 58 -17.51 23.37 -0.38
C PRO A 58 -16.68 22.41 -1.27
N GLY A 59 -17.15 21.17 -1.41
CA GLY A 59 -16.47 20.09 -2.13
C GLY A 59 -15.53 19.20 -1.28
N GLU A 60 -15.37 19.48 0.02
CA GLU A 60 -14.61 18.64 0.96
C GLU A 60 -15.58 17.70 1.70
N GLU A 61 -15.49 16.38 1.44
CA GLU A 61 -16.35 15.39 2.10
C GLU A 61 -15.90 15.09 3.54
N THR A 62 -14.57 15.08 3.78
CA THR A 62 -13.96 14.65 5.03
C THR A 62 -12.73 15.47 5.35
N THR A 63 -12.43 15.67 6.64
CA THR A 63 -11.24 16.44 7.06
C THR A 63 -9.91 15.74 6.77
N TRP A 64 -9.93 14.40 6.71
CA TRP A 64 -8.80 13.54 6.37
C TRP A 64 -9.32 12.19 5.86
N LYS A 65 -8.45 11.46 5.15
CA LYS A 65 -8.72 10.17 4.50
C LYS A 65 -8.11 9.03 5.28
#